data_AF-A0A7S2YCU6-F1
#
_entry.id   AF-A0A7S2YCU6-F1
#
_cell.length_a   1.000
_cell.length_b   1.000
_cell.length_c   1.000
_cell.angle_alpha   90.00
_cell.angle_beta   90.00
_cell.angle_gamma   90.00
#
_symmetry.space_group_name_H-M   'P 1'
#
loop_
_entity.id
_entity.type
_entity.pdbx_description
1 polymer ?
#
loop_
_entity_poly.entity_id
_entity_poly.type
_entity_poly.pdbx_seq_one_letter_code
_entity_poly.pdbx_strand_id
1 'polypeptide(L)'
;GEALFTQVISDVDDTLKSSGGVNIAGVALGGIDVQYPRGEFYPGVAEFMLQVSLGRNQQYTASSPPKVAILTARAEEFKLALELKESSSLAVAFRTAGEAIGVKGWGLGPVLYGSVAEWIVQYRKGLRKFTNFEQLLQQDPTGEIMNYVYVGDTGELDQEAGETMLREYPTFVKAVFLHCVSDIPGGNV
;
A
#
# COMPACT_ATOMS: atom_id res chain seq x y z
N GLY A 1 15.30 14.49 14.90
CA GLY A 1 15.99 14.88 13.65
C GLY A 1 15.06 14.65 12.48
N GLU A 2 15.40 15.08 11.28
CA GLU A 2 14.71 14.58 10.07
C GLU A 2 15.14 13.13 9.82
N ALA A 3 14.17 12.22 9.58
CA ALA A 3 14.50 10.84 9.25
C ALA A 3 15.22 10.76 7.90
N LEU A 4 16.09 9.77 7.74
CA LEU A 4 16.99 9.65 6.59
C LEU A 4 16.28 9.20 5.31
N PHE A 5 15.22 8.41 5.43
CA PHE A 5 14.54 7.78 4.30
C PHE A 5 13.01 7.90 4.40
N THR A 6 12.34 7.79 3.25
CA THR A 6 10.87 7.71 3.18
C THR A 6 10.47 6.34 2.62
N GLN A 7 9.76 5.55 3.42
CA GLN A 7 9.14 4.32 2.96
C GLN A 7 7.68 4.56 2.61
N VAL A 8 7.29 4.12 1.42
CA VAL A 8 5.88 4.09 1.03
C VAL A 8 5.27 2.83 1.57
N ILE A 9 4.12 2.97 2.22
CA ILE A 9 3.28 1.88 2.67
C ILE A 9 1.99 1.95 1.89
N SER A 10 1.52 0.83 1.34
CA SER A 10 0.38 0.84 0.42
C SER A 10 -0.58 -0.32 0.66
N ASP A 11 -1.88 -0.08 0.45
CA ASP A 11 -2.81 -1.15 0.08
C ASP A 11 -2.52 -1.64 -1.36
N VAL A 12 -3.23 -2.66 -1.85
CA VAL A 12 -3.08 -3.25 -3.19
C VAL A 12 -4.30 -3.04 -4.05
N ASP A 13 -5.46 -3.50 -3.58
CA ASP A 13 -6.66 -3.53 -4.41
C ASP A 13 -7.27 -2.14 -4.39
N ASP A 14 -7.62 -1.60 -5.55
CA ASP A 14 -8.12 -0.23 -5.74
C ASP A 14 -7.15 0.90 -5.39
N THR A 15 -5.99 0.56 -4.84
CA THR A 15 -4.88 1.49 -4.65
C THR A 15 -3.80 1.35 -5.73
N LEU A 16 -3.33 0.13 -5.99
CA LEU A 16 -2.27 -0.14 -6.98
C LEU A 16 -2.85 -0.65 -8.29
N LYS A 17 -3.90 -1.44 -8.21
CA LYS A 17 -4.58 -2.03 -9.37
C LYS A 17 -6.06 -2.17 -9.09
N SER A 18 -6.87 -2.10 -10.14
CA SER A 18 -8.32 -2.27 -10.01
C SER A 18 -8.69 -3.68 -9.55
N SER A 19 -9.60 -3.74 -8.58
CA SER A 19 -10.26 -4.98 -8.15
C SER A 19 -11.34 -5.45 -9.13
N GLY A 20 -11.86 -4.54 -9.96
CA GLY A 20 -12.97 -4.75 -10.87
C GLY A 20 -14.33 -4.94 -10.18
N GLY A 21 -14.46 -4.56 -8.90
CA GLY A 21 -15.71 -4.59 -8.15
C GLY A 21 -16.35 -5.97 -8.05
N VAL A 22 -15.53 -7.04 -8.06
CA VAL A 22 -16.06 -8.41 -8.09
C VAL A 22 -16.77 -8.74 -6.79
N ASN A 23 -18.08 -9.00 -6.88
CA ASN A 23 -18.90 -9.46 -5.77
C ASN A 23 -19.44 -10.86 -6.05
N ILE A 24 -19.22 -11.80 -5.13
CA ILE A 24 -19.79 -13.16 -5.19
C ILE A 24 -20.65 -13.38 -3.95
N ALA A 25 -21.94 -13.67 -4.16
CA ALA A 25 -22.89 -13.97 -3.10
C ALA A 25 -22.96 -12.91 -1.98
N GLY A 26 -22.80 -11.63 -2.34
CA GLY A 26 -22.81 -10.51 -1.39
C GLY A 26 -21.45 -10.20 -0.78
N VAL A 27 -20.40 -10.96 -1.11
CA VAL A 27 -19.04 -10.76 -0.61
C VAL A 27 -18.17 -10.14 -1.68
N ALA A 28 -17.62 -8.95 -1.40
CA ALA A 28 -16.61 -8.32 -2.26
C ALA A 28 -15.29 -9.12 -2.22
N LEU A 29 -14.79 -9.51 -3.38
CA LEU A 29 -13.54 -10.27 -3.55
C LEU A 29 -12.36 -9.34 -3.88
N GLY A 30 -12.22 -8.28 -3.11
CA GLY A 30 -11.30 -7.16 -3.32
C GLY A 30 -11.95 -5.87 -2.84
N GLY A 31 -11.65 -4.77 -3.53
CA GLY A 31 -12.35 -3.51 -3.39
C GLY A 31 -13.59 -3.38 -4.29
N ILE A 32 -13.96 -2.13 -4.58
CA ILE A 32 -15.20 -1.72 -5.24
C ILE A 32 -14.98 -1.08 -6.64
N ASP A 33 -13.74 -0.78 -7.03
CA ASP A 33 -13.45 -0.05 -8.27
C ASP A 33 -13.91 -0.83 -9.50
N VAL A 34 -14.67 -0.14 -10.35
CA VAL A 34 -15.13 -0.63 -11.66
C VAL A 34 -14.71 0.30 -12.80
N GLN A 35 -13.94 1.35 -12.51
CA GLN A 35 -13.48 2.35 -13.49
C GLN A 35 -12.42 1.76 -14.45
N TYR A 36 -11.66 0.77 -13.99
CA TYR A 36 -10.67 0.04 -14.79
C TYR A 36 -10.95 -1.47 -14.80
N PRO A 37 -10.51 -2.20 -15.85
CA PRO A 37 -10.53 -3.67 -15.87
C PRO A 37 -9.84 -4.29 -14.65
N ARG A 38 -10.40 -5.40 -14.16
CA ARG A 38 -9.83 -6.13 -13.03
C ARG A 38 -8.37 -6.51 -13.27
N GLY A 39 -7.52 -6.15 -12.32
CA GLY A 39 -6.10 -6.46 -12.30
C GLY A 39 -5.23 -5.50 -13.10
N GLU A 40 -5.82 -4.50 -13.77
CA GLU A 40 -5.10 -3.43 -14.44
C GLU A 40 -4.46 -2.49 -13.42
N PHE A 41 -3.19 -2.15 -13.61
CA PHE A 41 -2.50 -1.16 -12.78
C PHE A 41 -2.97 0.24 -13.13
N TYR A 42 -3.15 1.08 -12.11
CA TYR A 42 -3.47 2.48 -12.37
C TYR A 42 -2.32 3.20 -13.08
N PRO A 43 -2.61 4.07 -14.07
CA PRO A 43 -1.57 4.74 -14.84
C PRO A 43 -0.60 5.53 -13.94
N GLY A 44 0.70 5.28 -14.10
CA GLY A 44 1.75 6.01 -13.37
C GLY A 44 1.89 5.63 -11.89
N VAL A 45 1.15 4.64 -11.39
CA VAL A 45 1.15 4.32 -9.94
C VAL A 45 2.50 3.85 -9.44
N ALA A 46 3.24 3.07 -10.24
CA ALA A 46 4.57 2.60 -9.87
C ALA A 46 5.59 3.75 -9.80
N GLU A 47 5.52 4.66 -10.78
CA GLU A 47 6.34 5.87 -10.83
C GLU A 47 6.02 6.82 -9.69
N PHE A 48 4.73 6.97 -9.35
CA PHE A 48 4.30 7.75 -8.19
C PHE A 48 4.91 7.18 -6.91
N MET A 49 4.77 5.88 -6.65
CA MET A 49 5.37 5.25 -5.46
C MET A 49 6.89 5.45 -5.42
N LEU A 50 7.56 5.32 -6.57
CA LEU A 50 9.00 5.53 -6.68
C LEU A 50 9.40 6.96 -6.32
N GLN A 51 8.70 7.97 -6.86
CA GLN A 51 9.00 9.37 -6.57
C GLN A 51 8.77 9.70 -5.10
N VAL A 52 7.73 9.14 -4.47
CA VAL A 52 7.50 9.31 -3.03
C VAL A 52 8.62 8.62 -2.21
N SER A 53 9.05 7.42 -2.59
CA SER A 53 10.17 6.72 -1.94
C SER A 53 11.51 7.45 -2.07
N LEU A 54 11.77 8.09 -3.23
CA LEU A 54 12.96 8.91 -3.43
C LEU A 54 12.91 10.20 -2.58
N GLY A 55 11.71 10.74 -2.35
CA GLY A 55 11.50 11.97 -1.63
C GLY A 55 12.34 13.13 -2.19
N ARG A 56 12.88 13.99 -1.31
CA ARG A 56 13.80 15.06 -1.70
C ARG A 56 15.23 14.58 -1.97
N ASN A 57 15.54 13.33 -1.59
CA ASN A 57 16.89 12.83 -1.60
C ASN A 57 17.13 12.03 -2.88
N GLN A 58 17.37 12.72 -4.00
CA GLN A 58 17.60 12.06 -5.30
C GLN A 58 18.97 11.36 -5.40
N GLN A 59 19.82 11.45 -4.36
CA GLN A 59 21.17 10.87 -4.34
C GLN A 59 21.18 9.42 -3.86
N TYR A 60 20.36 8.57 -4.47
CA TYR A 60 20.45 7.11 -4.34
C TYR A 60 21.46 6.56 -5.35
N THR A 61 22.67 7.13 -5.36
CA THR A 61 23.72 6.78 -6.34
C THR A 61 24.47 5.48 -5.96
N ALA A 62 24.25 4.94 -4.76
CA ALA A 62 24.89 3.72 -4.26
C ALA A 62 23.92 2.72 -3.59
N SER A 63 22.79 3.17 -3.05
CA SER A 63 21.76 2.34 -2.41
C SER A 63 20.38 2.62 -3.04
N SER A 64 19.52 1.61 -3.12
CA SER A 64 18.12 1.81 -3.52
C SER A 64 17.36 2.61 -2.45
N PRO A 65 16.35 3.43 -2.80
CA PRO A 65 15.38 3.90 -1.82
C PRO A 65 14.65 2.72 -1.15
N PRO A 66 14.00 2.94 0.01
CA PRO A 66 13.16 1.93 0.63
C PRO A 66 12.15 1.35 -0.35
N LYS A 67 12.03 0.02 -0.32
CA LYS A 67 11.02 -0.71 -1.09
C LYS A 67 9.61 -0.45 -0.53
N VAL A 68 8.59 -0.53 -1.38
CA VAL A 68 7.19 -0.32 -0.98
C VAL A 68 6.73 -1.44 -0.07
N ALA A 69 6.30 -1.14 1.15
CA ALA A 69 5.67 -2.10 2.03
C ALA A 69 4.17 -2.21 1.73
N ILE A 70 3.61 -3.42 1.79
CA ILE A 70 2.20 -3.66 1.51
C ILE A 70 1.45 -4.02 2.79
N LEU A 71 0.34 -3.32 3.06
CA LEU A 71 -0.63 -3.66 4.10
C LEU A 71 -1.91 -4.10 3.42
N THR A 72 -2.15 -5.40 3.36
CA THR A 72 -3.33 -5.93 2.67
C THR A 72 -4.28 -6.60 3.65
N ALA A 73 -5.57 -6.33 3.48
CA ALA A 73 -6.64 -7.05 4.17
C ALA A 73 -6.86 -8.47 3.62
N ARG A 74 -6.15 -8.86 2.55
CA ARG A 74 -6.22 -10.22 2.01
C ARG A 74 -5.75 -11.21 3.07
N ALA A 75 -6.54 -12.27 3.20
CA ALA A 75 -6.32 -13.29 4.19
C ALA A 75 -5.05 -14.13 3.92
N GLU A 76 -4.24 -14.30 4.96
CA GLU A 76 -2.99 -15.05 4.96
C GLU A 76 -3.20 -16.53 4.58
N GLU A 77 -4.37 -17.08 4.86
CA GLU A 77 -4.73 -18.45 4.50
C GLU A 77 -4.82 -18.65 2.97
N PHE A 78 -5.01 -17.57 2.20
CA PHE A 78 -4.92 -17.58 0.74
C PHE A 78 -3.56 -17.12 0.22
N LYS A 79 -2.56 -16.92 1.09
CA LYS A 79 -1.22 -16.48 0.71
C LYS A 79 -0.63 -17.35 -0.39
N LEU A 80 -0.79 -18.68 -0.38
CA LEU A 80 -0.29 -19.53 -1.48
C LEU A 80 -0.86 -19.20 -2.87
N ALA A 81 -2.11 -18.71 -2.94
CA ALA A 81 -2.77 -18.32 -4.18
C ALA A 81 -2.63 -16.82 -4.50
N LEU A 82 -2.38 -15.99 -3.48
CA LEU A 82 -2.38 -14.53 -3.56
C LEU A 82 -1.00 -13.92 -3.24
N GLU A 83 0.03 -14.76 -3.12
CA GLU A 83 1.36 -14.35 -2.69
C GLU A 83 1.94 -13.34 -3.67
N LEU A 84 2.23 -12.14 -3.17
CA LEU A 84 3.01 -11.16 -3.91
C LEU A 84 4.49 -11.56 -3.86
N LYS A 85 4.87 -12.49 -4.75
CA LYS A 85 6.27 -12.89 -4.98
C LYS A 85 7.01 -11.83 -5.80
N GLU A 86 8.34 -11.91 -5.85
CA GLU A 86 9.16 -11.04 -6.72
C GLU A 86 8.84 -11.17 -8.22
N SER A 87 8.21 -12.28 -8.61
CA SER A 87 7.70 -12.52 -9.96
C SER A 87 6.26 -12.05 -10.20
N SER A 88 5.57 -11.55 -9.16
CA SER A 88 4.23 -10.99 -9.30
C SER A 88 4.25 -9.79 -10.24
N SER A 89 3.16 -9.56 -10.96
CA SER A 89 3.03 -8.41 -11.86
C SER A 89 3.28 -7.08 -11.14
N LEU A 90 2.94 -6.99 -9.85
CA LEU A 90 3.20 -5.81 -9.03
C LEU A 90 4.70 -5.60 -8.78
N ALA A 91 5.40 -6.66 -8.37
CA ALA A 91 6.84 -6.59 -8.16
C ALA A 91 7.60 -6.26 -9.46
N VAL A 92 7.14 -6.80 -10.59
CA VAL A 92 7.66 -6.46 -11.93
C VAL A 92 7.42 -4.98 -12.23
N ALA A 93 6.19 -4.47 -12.04
CA ALA A 93 5.84 -3.08 -12.32
C ALA A 93 6.73 -2.10 -11.52
N PHE A 94 6.90 -2.32 -10.22
CA PHE A 94 7.79 -1.49 -9.41
C PHE A 94 9.25 -1.59 -9.85
N ARG A 95 9.76 -2.80 -10.12
CA ARG A 95 11.13 -2.97 -10.60
C ARG A 95 11.35 -2.25 -11.93
N THR A 96 10.41 -2.36 -12.87
CA THR A 96 10.47 -1.69 -14.16
C THR A 96 10.48 -0.17 -14.01
N ALA A 97 9.66 0.40 -13.14
CA ALA A 97 9.67 1.84 -12.86
C ALA A 97 11.03 2.31 -12.29
N GLY A 98 11.63 1.54 -11.38
CA GLY A 98 12.98 1.81 -10.86
C GLY A 98 14.04 1.76 -11.95
N GLU A 99 14.06 0.66 -12.72
CA GLU A 99 15.03 0.45 -13.80
C GLU A 99 14.94 1.52 -14.89
N ALA A 100 13.74 2.02 -15.19
CA ALA A 100 13.50 3.07 -16.19
C ALA A 100 14.25 4.38 -15.90
N ILE A 101 14.54 4.65 -14.62
CA ILE A 101 15.31 5.84 -14.19
C ILE A 101 16.69 5.49 -13.61
N GLY A 102 17.14 4.24 -13.79
CA GLY A 102 18.45 3.78 -13.32
C GLY A 102 18.52 3.40 -11.84
N VAL A 103 17.39 3.35 -11.11
CA VAL A 103 17.32 2.93 -9.71
C VAL A 103 17.22 1.39 -9.65
N LYS A 104 18.35 0.74 -9.37
CA LYS A 104 18.43 -0.73 -9.27
C LYS A 104 18.07 -1.21 -7.87
N GLY A 105 17.39 -2.36 -7.79
CA GLY A 105 17.07 -3.02 -6.53
C GLY A 105 15.88 -2.44 -5.77
N TRP A 106 15.20 -1.43 -6.31
CA TRP A 106 13.93 -0.94 -5.80
C TRP A 106 12.77 -1.83 -6.27
N GLY A 107 11.70 -1.88 -5.49
CA GLY A 107 10.56 -2.73 -5.80
C GLY A 107 9.64 -2.97 -4.61
N LEU A 108 9.01 -4.15 -4.63
CA LEU A 108 8.16 -4.66 -3.55
C LEU A 108 9.00 -5.05 -2.32
N GLY A 109 8.61 -4.53 -1.17
CA GLY A 109 9.18 -4.80 0.15
C GLY A 109 8.35 -5.81 0.95
N PRO A 110 8.31 -5.70 2.28
CA PRO A 110 7.50 -6.56 3.14
C PRO A 110 6.01 -6.52 2.76
N VAL A 111 5.34 -7.66 2.85
CA VAL A 111 3.89 -7.79 2.62
C VAL A 111 3.25 -8.34 3.88
N LEU A 112 2.40 -7.52 4.51
CA LEU A 112 1.71 -7.86 5.75
C LEU A 112 0.24 -8.13 5.45
N TYR A 113 -0.16 -9.38 5.66
CA TYR A 113 -1.50 -9.90 5.36
C TYR A 113 -2.46 -9.75 6.55
N GLY A 114 -3.77 -9.83 6.27
CA GLY A 114 -4.83 -10.00 7.27
C GLY A 114 -5.17 -11.47 7.48
N SER A 115 -6.25 -11.77 8.21
CA SER A 115 -6.81 -13.13 8.35
C SER A 115 -8.15 -13.32 7.61
N VAL A 116 -8.56 -14.56 7.34
CA VAL A 116 -9.89 -14.86 6.71
C VAL A 116 -11.04 -14.27 7.51
N ALA A 117 -11.01 -14.41 8.83
CA ALA A 117 -12.08 -13.91 9.70
C ALA A 117 -12.23 -12.38 9.59
N GLU A 118 -11.12 -11.66 9.40
CA GLU A 118 -11.11 -10.20 9.25
C GLU A 118 -11.47 -9.78 7.82
N TRP A 119 -11.12 -10.56 6.81
CA TRP A 119 -11.49 -10.30 5.41
C TRP A 119 -13.00 -10.32 5.17
N ILE A 120 -13.72 -11.19 5.89
CA ILE A 120 -15.19 -11.24 5.89
C ILE A 120 -15.81 -10.08 6.68
N VAL A 121 -15.12 -9.56 7.71
CA VAL A 121 -15.62 -8.51 8.61
C VAL A 121 -15.09 -7.15 8.17
N GLN A 122 -15.79 -6.53 7.21
CA GLN A 122 -15.37 -5.28 6.54
C GLN A 122 -15.00 -4.15 7.52
N TYR A 123 -15.75 -3.94 8.62
CA TYR A 123 -15.50 -2.85 9.58
C TYR A 123 -14.17 -2.97 10.35
N ARG A 124 -13.45 -4.09 10.25
CA ARG A 124 -12.15 -4.29 10.93
C ARG A 124 -10.95 -4.08 10.01
N LYS A 125 -11.16 -3.85 8.71
CA LYS A 125 -10.07 -3.73 7.73
C LYS A 125 -9.13 -2.55 8.05
N GLY A 126 -9.68 -1.39 8.42
CA GLY A 126 -8.89 -0.21 8.78
C GLY A 126 -7.99 -0.46 10.00
N LEU A 127 -8.57 -1.00 11.08
CA LEU A 127 -7.83 -1.40 12.27
C LEU A 127 -6.73 -2.42 11.96
N ARG A 128 -6.98 -3.38 11.07
CA ARG A 128 -5.97 -4.38 10.69
C ARG A 128 -4.80 -3.75 9.95
N LYS A 129 -5.06 -2.85 9.00
CA LYS A 129 -4.02 -2.09 8.29
C LYS A 129 -3.19 -1.29 9.29
N PHE A 130 -3.82 -0.66 10.28
CA PHE A 130 -3.12 -0.01 11.39
C PHE A 130 -2.25 -0.99 12.22
N THR A 131 -2.78 -2.14 12.63
CA THR A 131 -1.97 -3.15 13.37
C THR A 131 -0.81 -3.71 12.54
N ASN A 132 -0.99 -3.92 11.24
CA ASN A 132 0.09 -4.32 10.36
C ASN A 132 1.15 -3.21 10.23
N PHE A 133 0.74 -1.93 10.22
CA PHE A 133 1.70 -0.84 10.31
C PHE A 133 2.50 -0.85 11.62
N GLU A 134 1.87 -1.12 12.76
CA GLU A 134 2.59 -1.27 14.04
C GLU A 134 3.63 -2.40 14.01
N GLN A 135 3.34 -3.51 13.30
CA GLN A 135 4.32 -4.58 13.08
C GLN A 135 5.49 -4.12 12.19
N LEU A 136 5.22 -3.31 11.16
CA LEU A 136 6.25 -2.72 10.32
C LEU A 136 7.15 -1.77 11.12
N LEU A 137 6.59 -0.96 12.03
CA LEU A 137 7.35 -0.06 12.90
C LEU A 137 8.37 -0.78 13.79
N GLN A 138 8.13 -2.05 14.15
CA GLN A 138 9.11 -2.82 14.93
C GLN A 138 10.44 -3.04 14.19
N GLN A 139 10.49 -2.81 12.87
CA GLN A 139 11.72 -2.86 12.08
C GLN A 139 12.62 -1.63 12.30
N ASP A 140 12.04 -0.48 12.64
CA ASP A 140 12.74 0.76 13.02
C ASP A 140 12.00 1.45 14.18
N PRO A 141 12.10 0.91 15.41
CA PRO A 141 11.30 1.38 16.54
C PRO A 141 11.70 2.77 17.05
N THR A 142 12.87 3.29 16.64
CA THR A 142 13.29 4.66 16.99
C THR A 142 12.71 5.69 16.01
N GLY A 143 12.33 5.25 14.80
CA GLY A 143 11.87 6.10 13.70
C GLY A 143 12.86 7.20 13.31
N GLU A 144 14.13 7.00 13.66
CA GLU A 144 15.23 7.90 13.30
C GLU A 144 15.68 7.63 11.85
N ILE A 145 15.37 6.45 11.32
CA ILE A 145 15.80 6.00 9.99
C ILE A 145 14.68 6.23 8.96
N MET A 146 13.43 5.89 9.31
CA MET A 146 12.30 5.90 8.39
C MET A 146 11.20 6.90 8.75
N ASN A 147 10.81 7.71 7.77
CA ASN A 147 9.48 8.30 7.69
C ASN A 147 8.59 7.44 6.79
N TYR A 148 7.28 7.53 7.01
CA TYR A 148 6.29 6.77 6.26
C TYR A 148 5.32 7.69 5.53
N VAL A 149 4.96 7.29 4.31
CA VAL A 149 3.82 7.84 3.57
C VAL A 149 2.87 6.69 3.29
N TYR A 150 1.62 6.84 3.72
CA TYR A 150 0.58 5.85 3.45
C TYR A 150 -0.12 6.18 2.13
N VAL A 151 -0.36 5.18 1.30
CA VAL A 151 -1.16 5.29 0.09
C VAL A 151 -2.25 4.22 0.13
N GLY A 152 -3.49 4.66 0.00
CA GLY A 152 -4.66 3.77 0.00
C GLY A 152 -5.71 4.26 -0.97
N ASP A 153 -6.95 3.80 -0.82
CA ASP A 153 -8.09 4.24 -1.61
C ASP A 153 -9.26 4.78 -0.75
N THR A 154 -10.31 5.28 -1.41
CA THR A 154 -11.53 5.77 -0.75
C THR A 154 -12.68 4.77 -0.75
N GLY A 155 -12.49 3.59 -1.34
CA GLY A 155 -13.50 2.54 -1.48
C GLY A 155 -13.50 1.53 -0.33
N GLU A 156 -12.37 1.41 0.38
CA GLU A 156 -12.25 0.66 1.63
C GLU A 156 -11.96 1.57 2.84
N LEU A 157 -11.59 0.96 3.98
CA LEU A 157 -11.29 1.67 5.24
C LEU A 157 -9.85 2.21 5.31
N ASP A 158 -9.26 2.56 4.17
CA ASP A 158 -7.92 3.13 4.09
C ASP A 158 -7.84 4.55 4.62
N GLN A 159 -8.91 5.32 4.44
CA GLN A 159 -9.00 6.64 5.07
C GLN A 159 -8.91 6.53 6.60
N GLU A 160 -9.68 5.64 7.22
CA GLU A 160 -9.66 5.42 8.67
C GLU A 160 -8.28 4.93 9.14
N ALA A 161 -7.67 4.00 8.39
CA ALA A 161 -6.33 3.52 8.69
C ALA A 161 -5.30 4.66 8.64
N GLY A 162 -5.30 5.46 7.57
CA GLY A 162 -4.38 6.58 7.38
C GLY A 162 -4.57 7.69 8.42
N GLU A 163 -5.82 8.04 8.75
CA GLU A 163 -6.13 9.00 9.82
C GLU A 163 -5.64 8.52 11.18
N THR A 164 -5.84 7.22 11.48
CA THR A 164 -5.36 6.62 12.72
C THR A 164 -3.83 6.59 12.77
N MET A 165 -3.16 6.21 11.68
CA MET A 165 -1.70 6.27 11.56
C MET A 165 -1.14 7.68 11.82
N LEU A 166 -1.76 8.72 11.23
CA LEU A 166 -1.37 10.11 11.46
C LEU A 166 -1.62 10.56 12.90
N ARG A 167 -2.72 10.11 13.51
CA ARG A 167 -3.09 10.49 14.89
C ARG A 167 -2.18 9.85 15.93
N GLU A 168 -1.92 8.55 15.81
CA GLU A 168 -1.13 7.80 16.80
C GLU A 168 0.38 7.94 16.57
N TYR A 169 0.81 8.14 15.31
CA TYR A 169 2.22 8.21 14.92
C TYR A 169 2.59 9.45 14.07
N PRO A 170 2.23 10.68 14.49
CA PRO A 170 2.45 11.91 13.70
C PRO A 170 3.94 12.23 13.47
N THR A 171 4.82 11.70 14.32
CA THR A 171 6.26 11.86 14.19
C THR A 171 6.85 11.00 13.07
N PHE A 172 6.21 9.88 12.69
CA PHE A 172 6.74 8.94 11.70
C PHE A 172 5.96 9.01 10.39
N VAL A 173 4.64 9.19 10.45
CA VAL A 173 3.76 9.24 9.28
C VAL A 173 3.64 10.69 8.81
N LYS A 174 4.07 10.97 7.58
CA LYS A 174 4.22 12.34 7.06
C LYS A 174 3.12 12.76 6.11
N ALA A 175 2.49 11.80 5.45
CA ALA A 175 1.40 12.05 4.53
C ALA A 175 0.55 10.80 4.33
N VAL A 176 -0.69 11.04 3.90
CA VAL A 176 -1.63 10.03 3.42
C VAL A 176 -2.11 10.49 2.04
N PHE A 177 -2.01 9.62 1.05
CA PHE A 177 -2.61 9.82 -0.28
C PHE A 177 -3.70 8.78 -0.48
N LEU A 178 -4.88 9.21 -0.93
CA LEU A 178 -6.01 8.31 -1.19
C LEU A 178 -6.40 8.39 -2.66
N HIS A 179 -6.40 7.25 -3.34
CA HIS A 179 -6.94 7.10 -4.68
C HIS A 179 -8.46 7.09 -4.60
N CYS A 180 -9.11 7.99 -5.33
CA CYS A 180 -10.57 8.06 -5.32
C CYS A 180 -11.15 7.08 -6.33
N VAL A 181 -11.75 6.00 -5.83
CA VAL A 181 -12.23 4.84 -6.62
C VAL A 181 -13.75 4.71 -6.69
N SER A 182 -14.45 5.75 -6.26
CA SER A 182 -15.89 5.85 -6.41
C SER A 182 -16.29 7.27 -6.81
N ASP A 183 -17.35 7.38 -7.62
CA ASP A 183 -17.88 8.67 -8.08
C ASP A 183 -18.67 9.41 -6.97
N ILE A 184 -18.72 8.87 -5.75
CA ILE A 184 -19.46 9.42 -4.62
C ILE A 184 -18.48 9.77 -3.50
N PRO A 185 -18.15 11.05 -3.30
CA PRO A 185 -17.41 11.49 -2.14
C PRO A 185 -18.15 11.10 -0.85
N GLY A 186 -17.61 10.15 -0.08
CA GLY A 186 -18.16 9.73 1.22
C GLY A 186 -19.30 8.71 1.18
N GLY A 187 -19.49 7.98 0.08
CA GLY A 187 -20.54 6.96 -0.03
C GLY A 187 -20.12 5.61 0.54
N ASN A 188 -20.63 5.25 1.73
CA ASN A 188 -20.72 3.84 2.14
C ASN A 188 -21.56 3.09 1.11
N VAL A 189 -20.99 2.01 0.54
CA VAL A 189 -21.78 0.94 -0.11
C VAL A 189 -22.00 -0.16 0.91
#